data_AF-A0A9W6MB64-F1
#
_entry.id   AF-A0A9W6MB64-F1
#
_cell.length_a   1.000
_cell.length_b   1.000
_cell.length_c   1.000
_cell.angle_alpha   90.00
_cell.angle_beta   90.00
_cell.angle_gamma   90.00
#
_symmetry.space_group_name_H-M   'P 1'
#
loop_
_entity.id
_entity.type
_entity.pdbx_description
1 polymer ?
#
loop_
_entity_poly.entity_id
_entity_poly.type
_entity_poly.pdbx_seq_one_letter_code
_entity_poly.pdbx_strand_id
1 'polypeptide(L)'
;MPTSTRRTAATLPLLLTLTVTAIPASAATSARTPGPLLREAVAVLPVALEDRTGYKRTSFKHWTDSDRDGCNTREEALIEEAATAPRSSSQAATS
;
A
#
# COMPACT_ATOMS: atom_id res chain seq x y z
N MET A 1 -65.80 20.43 26.92
CA MET A 1 -66.93 20.68 25.99
C MET A 1 -66.80 22.10 25.48
N PRO A 2 -66.90 22.41 24.17
CA PRO A 2 -67.45 21.59 23.08
C PRO A 2 -66.43 21.10 22.04
N THR A 3 -66.73 19.93 21.48
CA THR A 3 -66.08 19.30 20.33
C THR A 3 -66.68 19.78 19.02
N SER A 4 -65.80 19.96 18.03
CA SER A 4 -66.01 20.43 16.67
C SER A 4 -67.11 19.74 15.85
N THR A 5 -67.75 20.50 14.97
CA THR A 5 -68.50 19.99 13.80
C THR A 5 -67.53 19.63 12.67
N ARG A 6 -67.62 18.38 12.22
CA ARG A 6 -66.80 17.73 11.19
C ARG A 6 -67.22 18.13 9.78
N ARG A 7 -66.25 18.15 8.85
CA ARG A 7 -66.51 17.84 7.43
C ARG A 7 -65.43 16.89 6.93
N THR A 8 -65.87 15.68 6.62
CA THR A 8 -65.13 14.61 5.95
C THR A 8 -65.08 14.85 4.45
N ALA A 9 -63.95 14.61 3.82
CA ALA A 9 -63.87 14.35 2.39
C ALA A 9 -62.92 13.17 2.16
N ALA A 10 -63.46 12.15 1.50
CA ALA A 10 -62.81 10.88 1.23
C ALA A 10 -61.72 11.03 0.17
N THR A 11 -60.57 10.38 0.39
CA THR A 11 -59.51 10.23 -0.61
C THR A 11 -59.27 8.75 -0.88
N LEU A 12 -59.51 8.37 -2.13
CA LEU A 12 -59.31 7.05 -2.73
C LEU A 12 -57.84 6.60 -2.58
N PRO A 13 -57.52 5.37 -2.12
CA PRO A 13 -56.14 4.91 -2.11
C PRO A 13 -55.75 4.44 -3.52
N LEU A 14 -54.84 5.16 -4.17
CA LEU A 14 -54.18 4.72 -5.40
C LEU A 14 -53.14 3.66 -5.04
N LEU A 15 -53.44 2.39 -5.30
CA LEU A 15 -52.51 1.27 -5.06
C LEU A 15 -51.50 1.22 -6.22
N LEU A 16 -50.28 1.69 -5.96
CA LEU A 16 -49.17 1.66 -6.93
C LEU A 16 -48.45 0.30 -6.86
N THR A 17 -48.71 -0.58 -7.81
CA THR A 17 -47.97 -1.85 -7.94
C THR A 17 -46.57 -1.58 -8.49
N LEU A 18 -45.56 -1.60 -7.61
CA LEU A 18 -44.16 -1.49 -8.00
C LEU A 18 -43.63 -2.85 -8.47
N THR A 19 -43.56 -3.06 -9.78
CA THR A 19 -42.86 -4.22 -10.35
C THR A 19 -41.36 -4.02 -10.23
N VAL A 20 -40.73 -4.71 -9.28
CA VAL A 20 -39.27 -4.76 -9.16
C VAL A 20 -38.72 -5.62 -10.30
N THR A 21 -38.20 -4.99 -11.35
CA THR A 21 -37.40 -5.69 -12.36
C THR A 21 -36.00 -5.91 -11.79
N ALA A 22 -35.62 -7.16 -11.53
CA ALA A 22 -34.26 -7.50 -11.15
C ALA A 22 -33.31 -7.20 -12.33
N ILE A 23 -32.43 -6.22 -12.17
CA ILE A 23 -31.37 -5.93 -13.15
C ILE A 23 -30.28 -6.99 -12.96
N PRO A 24 -29.87 -7.73 -14.01
CA PRO A 24 -28.76 -8.66 -13.88
C PRO A 24 -27.47 -7.88 -13.56
N ALA A 25 -26.85 -8.19 -12.42
CA ALA A 25 -25.53 -7.67 -12.10
C ALA A 25 -24.48 -8.42 -12.94
N SER A 26 -23.93 -7.76 -13.95
CA SER A 26 -22.76 -8.27 -14.66
C SER A 26 -21.51 -8.08 -13.80
N ALA A 27 -21.02 -9.15 -13.18
CA ALA A 27 -19.68 -9.17 -12.62
C ALA A 27 -18.66 -9.13 -13.78
N ALA A 28 -17.85 -8.07 -13.84
CA ALA A 28 -16.74 -8.02 -14.78
C ALA A 28 -15.65 -8.99 -14.28
N THR A 29 -15.57 -10.17 -14.89
CA THR A 29 -14.41 -11.04 -14.73
C THR A 29 -13.27 -10.44 -15.54
N SER A 30 -12.39 -9.67 -14.90
CA SER A 30 -11.09 -9.37 -15.49
C SER A 30 -10.29 -10.68 -15.53
N ALA A 31 -10.25 -11.31 -16.70
CA ALA A 31 -9.28 -12.37 -16.96
C ALA A 31 -7.89 -11.75 -16.80
N ARG A 32 -7.20 -12.07 -15.70
CA ARG A 32 -5.82 -11.64 -15.49
C ARG A 32 -4.93 -12.57 -16.29
N THR A 33 -4.47 -12.09 -17.44
CA THR A 33 -3.38 -12.76 -18.15
C THR A 33 -2.18 -12.83 -17.19
N PRO A 34 -1.63 -14.03 -16.92
CA PRO A 34 -0.43 -14.15 -16.12
C PRO A 34 0.68 -13.31 -16.76
N GLY A 35 1.30 -12.45 -15.97
CA GLY A 35 2.50 -11.74 -16.40
C GLY A 35 3.67 -12.71 -16.64
N PRO A 36 4.79 -12.24 -17.21
CA PRO A 36 6.00 -13.04 -17.33
C PRO A 36 6.44 -13.56 -15.95
N LEU A 37 7.20 -14.65 -15.95
CA LEU A 37 7.77 -15.16 -14.70
C LEU A 37 8.71 -14.11 -14.12
N LEU A 38 8.80 -14.00 -12.79
CA LEU A 38 9.60 -12.96 -12.12
C LEU A 38 11.03 -12.90 -12.67
N ARG A 39 11.66 -14.05 -12.89
CA ARG A 39 13.01 -14.15 -13.47
C ARG A 39 13.10 -13.51 -14.87
N GLU A 40 12.07 -13.68 -15.70
CA GLU A 40 12.03 -13.14 -17.07
C GLU A 40 11.78 -11.64 -17.05
N ALA A 41 10.91 -11.18 -16.14
CA ALA A 41 10.66 -9.75 -15.92
C ALA A 41 11.92 -9.02 -15.45
N VAL A 42 12.71 -9.62 -14.55
CA VAL A 42 13.99 -9.05 -14.09
C VAL A 42 15.03 -9.06 -15.21
N ALA A 43 15.10 -10.13 -16.01
CA ALA A 43 16.08 -10.26 -17.09
C ALA A 43 15.95 -9.20 -18.19
N VAL A 44 14.77 -8.60 -18.35
CA VAL A 44 14.52 -7.54 -19.36
C VAL A 44 14.67 -6.12 -18.81
N LEU A 45 14.99 -5.95 -17.52
CA LEU A 45 15.24 -4.62 -16.96
C LEU A 45 16.48 -4.00 -17.62
N PRO A 46 16.41 -2.77 -18.14
CA PRO A 46 17.55 -2.12 -18.75
C PRO A 46 18.61 -1.82 -17.69
N VAL A 47 19.86 -2.18 -17.99
CA VAL A 47 21.00 -1.81 -17.15
C VAL A 47 21.38 -0.37 -17.47
N ALA A 48 21.39 0.47 -16.44
CA ALA A 48 21.76 1.87 -16.53
C ALA A 48 22.75 2.23 -15.41
N LEU A 49 23.46 3.34 -15.58
CA LEU A 49 24.26 3.92 -14.49
C LEU A 49 23.35 4.37 -13.36
N GLU A 50 23.84 4.24 -12.13
CA GLU A 50 23.15 4.75 -10.93
C GLU A 50 22.94 6.27 -11.05
N ASP A 51 21.69 6.73 -10.97
CA ASP A 51 21.37 8.14 -10.84
C ASP A 51 21.21 8.52 -9.36
N ARG A 52 22.11 9.38 -8.89
CA ARG A 52 22.16 9.85 -7.51
C ARG A 52 21.67 11.29 -7.37
N THR A 53 21.05 11.84 -8.41
CA THR A 53 20.55 13.22 -8.41
C THR A 53 19.54 13.40 -7.27
N GLY A 54 19.77 14.43 -6.43
CA GLY A 54 18.95 14.69 -5.24
C GLY A 54 19.28 13.83 -4.02
N TYR A 55 20.07 12.75 -4.16
CA TYR A 55 20.55 11.99 -3.02
C TYR A 55 21.60 12.78 -2.24
N LYS A 56 21.28 13.13 -0.99
CA LYS A 56 22.23 13.74 -0.05
C LYS A 56 22.39 12.82 1.15
N ARG A 57 23.56 12.21 1.29
CA ARG A 57 23.86 11.29 2.42
C ARG A 57 23.61 11.95 3.78
N THR A 58 23.95 13.22 3.90
CA THR A 58 23.79 14.03 5.12
C THR A 58 22.34 14.30 5.50
N SER A 59 21.36 14.02 4.63
CA SER A 59 19.94 14.09 4.95
C SER A 59 19.46 12.93 5.83
N PHE A 60 20.23 11.84 5.90
CA PHE A 60 19.91 10.67 6.72
C PHE A 60 20.81 10.64 7.95
N LYS A 61 20.46 11.43 8.97
CA LYS A 61 21.30 11.64 10.18
C LYS A 61 21.12 10.58 11.26
N HIS A 62 20.08 9.75 11.17
CA HIS A 62 19.65 8.86 12.25
C HIS A 62 20.27 7.46 12.15
N TRP A 63 21.53 7.37 11.77
CA TRP A 63 22.25 6.13 12.01
C TRP A 63 22.58 6.09 13.48
N THR A 64 21.68 5.48 14.24
CA THR A 64 21.82 5.31 15.67
C THR A 64 22.81 4.18 15.91
N ASP A 65 23.83 4.46 16.71
CA ASP A 65 24.62 3.46 17.40
C ASP A 65 23.97 3.31 18.79
N SER A 66 23.05 2.34 18.91
CA SER A 66 22.14 2.27 20.07
C SER A 66 22.82 1.63 21.28
N ASP A 67 23.74 0.72 21.04
CA ASP A 67 24.50 -0.03 22.05
C ASP A 67 25.91 0.54 22.31
N ARG A 68 26.32 1.54 21.51
CA ARG A 68 27.60 2.27 21.63
C ARG A 68 28.80 1.38 21.37
N ASP A 69 28.66 0.42 20.47
CA ASP A 69 29.74 -0.49 20.07
C ASP A 69 30.65 0.14 18.98
N GLY A 70 30.30 1.34 18.49
CA GLY A 70 31.03 2.05 17.46
C GLY A 70 30.55 1.75 16.03
N CYS A 71 29.58 0.86 15.88
CA CYS A 71 28.84 0.57 14.66
C CYS A 71 27.51 1.30 14.72
N ASN A 72 27.20 2.07 13.68
CA ASN A 72 25.83 2.55 13.57
C ASN A 72 24.95 1.51 12.87
N THR A 73 23.64 1.58 13.11
CA THR A 73 22.59 0.72 12.50
C THR A 73 22.74 0.40 11.01
N ARG A 74 23.38 1.26 10.22
CA ARG A 74 23.66 0.90 8.82
C ARG A 74 24.86 -0.02 8.70
N GLU A 75 25.95 0.27 9.38
CA GLU A 75 27.16 -0.57 9.35
C GLU A 75 26.81 -1.99 9.79
N GLU A 76 25.98 -2.11 10.82
CA GLU A 76 25.44 -3.39 11.28
C GLU A 76 24.64 -4.11 10.17
N ALA A 77 23.65 -3.43 9.56
CA ALA A 77 22.85 -4.02 8.48
C ALA A 77 23.71 -4.42 7.26
N LEU A 78 24.77 -3.66 6.96
CA LEU A 78 25.70 -3.99 5.87
C LEU A 78 26.56 -5.21 6.18
N ILE A 79 26.87 -5.48 7.45
CA ILE A 79 27.64 -6.66 7.86
C ILE A 79 26.72 -7.89 7.90
N GLU A 80 25.52 -7.76 8.45
CA GLU A 80 24.54 -8.85 8.61
C GLU A 80 24.03 -9.39 7.26
N GLU A 81 23.72 -8.51 6.31
CA GLU A 81 23.12 -8.89 5.02
C GLU A 81 24.17 -9.21 3.93
N ALA A 82 25.46 -8.97 4.20
CA ALA A 82 26.49 -9.18 3.21
C ALA A 82 26.82 -10.67 3.03
N ALA A 83 26.73 -11.14 1.78
CA ALA A 83 27.21 -12.47 1.40
C ALA A 83 28.73 -12.66 1.63
N THR A 84 29.50 -11.58 1.69
CA THR A 84 30.91 -11.57 2.06
C THR A 84 31.20 -10.33 2.89
N ALA A 85 31.76 -10.52 4.08
CA ALA A 85 32.01 -9.43 5.02
C ALA A 85 32.83 -8.30 4.37
N PRO A 86 32.35 -7.05 4.39
CA PRO A 86 33.08 -5.92 3.85
C PRO A 86 34.25 -5.54 4.77
N ARG A 87 35.32 -4.96 4.20
CA ARG A 87 36.32 -4.24 5.01
C ARG A 87 35.72 -2.90 5.43
N SER A 88 35.32 -2.79 6.68
CA SER A 88 34.90 -1.53 7.29
C SER A 88 36.13 -0.65 7.59
N SER A 89 36.00 0.66 7.43
CA SER A 89 37.04 1.63 7.83
C SER A 89 37.02 1.95 9.32
N SER A 90 35.91 1.64 10.00
CA SER A 90 35.74 1.52 11.45
C SER A 90 35.96 0.06 11.84
N GLN A 91 36.76 -0.24 12.86
CA GLN A 91 36.78 -1.59 13.44
C GLN A 91 35.46 -1.80 14.20
N ALA A 92 34.40 -2.12 13.46
CA ALA A 92 33.22 -2.75 14.00
C ALA A 92 33.69 -4.05 14.67
N ALA A 93 33.62 -4.12 16.00
CA ALA A 93 34.07 -5.29 16.72
C ALA A 93 33.11 -6.43 16.38
N THR A 94 33.59 -7.42 15.62
CA THR A 94 32.94 -8.72 15.49
C THR A 94 32.67 -9.25 16.90
N SER A 95 31.42 -9.17 17.35
CA SER A 95 30.91 -9.88 18.52
C SER A 95 30.20 -11.16 18.10
#